data_AF-A0A5C2CZD9-F1
#
_entry.id   AF-A0A5C2CZD9-F1
#
_cell.length_a   1.000
_cell.length_b   1.000
_cell.length_c   1.000
_cell.angle_alpha   90.00
_cell.angle_beta   90.00
_cell.angle_gamma   90.00
#
_symmetry.space_group_name_H-M   'P 1'
#
loop_
_entity.id
_entity.type
_entity.pdbx_description
1 polymer ?
#
loop_
_entity_poly.entity_id
_entity_poly.type
_entity_poly.pdbx_seq_one_letter_code
_entity_poly.pdbx_strand_id
1 'polypeptide(L)' 'MEKLAEGTLCQIEILKDGHFFIARTQTESGLAKEFKNTVFEDLLTEMLITLQEQLTD' A
#
# COMPACT_ATOMS: atom_id res chain seq x y z
N MET A 1 -14.12 1.62 -6.48
CA MET A 1 -13.37 1.37 -5.23
C MET A 1 -14.26 1.76 -4.08
N GLU A 2 -14.33 0.92 -3.04
CA GLU A 2 -15.16 1.21 -1.87
C GLU A 2 -14.63 2.45 -1.14
N LYS A 3 -15.53 3.24 -0.57
CA LYS A 3 -15.15 4.37 0.26
C LYS A 3 -14.54 3.82 1.55
N LEU A 4 -13.37 4.33 1.94
CA LEU A 4 -12.73 3.96 3.19
C LEU A 4 -13.69 4.19 4.37
N ALA A 5 -13.63 3.29 5.36
CA ALA A 5 -14.40 3.46 6.60
C ALA A 5 -13.97 4.75 7.30
N GLU A 6 -14.93 5.43 7.93
CA GLU A 6 -14.68 6.70 8.61
C GLU A 6 -13.55 6.56 9.66
N GLY A 7 -12.58 7.48 9.62
CA GLY A 7 -11.39 7.43 10.47
C GLY A 7 -10.24 6.54 9.97
N THR A 8 -10.35 5.92 8.79
CA THR A 8 -9.27 5.13 8.18
C THR A 8 -8.31 6.02 7.41
N LEU A 9 -7.06 6.12 7.86
CA LEU A 9 -6.00 6.92 7.20
C LEU A 9 -5.47 6.27 5.92
N CYS A 10 -5.37 4.94 5.92
CA CYS A 10 -4.88 4.16 4.80
C CYS A 10 -5.38 2.72 4.89
N GLN A 11 -5.83 2.17 3.76
CA GLN A 11 -6.07 0.74 3.59
C GLN A 11 -4.88 0.11 2.85
N ILE A 12 -4.42 -1.02 3.35
CA ILE A 12 -3.33 -1.80 2.74
C ILE A 12 -3.84 -3.23 2.51
N GLU A 13 -3.75 -3.69 1.27
CA GLU A 13 -3.99 -5.09 0.89
C GLU A 13 -2.64 -5.71 0.49
N ILE A 14 -2.29 -6.84 1.07
CA ILE A 14 -1.08 -7.60 0.72
C ILE A 14 -1.52 -8.97 0.22
N LEU A 15 -1.04 -9.34 -0.97
CA LEU A 15 -1.36 -10.60 -1.62
C LEU A 15 -0.10 -11.26 -2.18
N LYS A 16 -0.16 -12.59 -2.30
CA LYS A 16 0.88 -13.39 -2.96
C LYS A 16 0.31 -13.98 -4.24
N ASP A 17 0.96 -13.69 -5.37
CA ASP A 17 0.60 -14.20 -6.69
C ASP A 17 1.81 -14.92 -7.29
N GLY A 18 1.80 -16.25 -7.19
CA GLY A 18 2.94 -17.10 -7.52
C GLY A 18 4.21 -16.69 -6.77
N HIS A 19 5.23 -16.28 -7.53
CA HIS A 19 6.51 -15.83 -6.99
C HIS A 19 6.53 -14.37 -6.55
N PHE A 20 5.49 -13.60 -6.85
CA PHE A 20 5.43 -12.20 -6.50
C PHE A 20 4.62 -11.98 -5.22
N PHE A 21 5.06 -10.99 -4.45
CA PHE A 21 4.27 -10.29 -3.46
C PHE A 21 3.76 -9.01 -4.10
N ILE A 22 2.50 -8.67 -3.82
CA ILE A 22 1.86 -7.46 -4.31
C ILE A 22 1.26 -6.75 -3.09
N ALA A 23 1.49 -5.45 -2.98
CA ALA A 23 0.82 -4.61 -1.99
C ALA A 23 0.02 -3.53 -2.71
N ARG A 24 -1.18 -3.22 -2.24
CA ARG A 24 -2.01 -2.13 -2.72
C ARG A 24 -2.34 -1.22 -1.56
N THR A 25 -2.14 0.07 -1.74
CA THR A 25 -2.46 1.08 -0.74
C THR A 25 -3.55 2.00 -1.28
N GLN A 26 -4.38 2.50 -0.39
CA GLN A 26 -5.32 3.59 -0.65
C GLN A 26 -5.39 4.49 0.59
N THR A 27 -4.94 5.74 0.47
CA THR A 27 -5.01 6.73 1.56
C THR A 27 -6.39 7.39 1.63
N GLU A 28 -6.67 8.04 2.76
CA GLU A 28 -7.89 8.86 2.93
C GLU A 28 -8.01 10.00 1.92
N SER A 29 -6.87 10.53 1.46
CA SER A 29 -6.80 11.54 0.39
C SER A 29 -7.13 10.97 -1.00
N GLY A 30 -7.36 9.66 -1.10
CA GLY A 30 -7.69 8.97 -2.34
C GLY A 30 -6.47 8.57 -3.17
N LEU A 31 -5.25 8.77 -2.67
CA LEU A 31 -4.03 8.30 -3.35
C LEU A 31 -3.98 6.78 -3.27
N ALA A 32 -3.89 6.12 -4.42
CA ALA A 32 -3.77 4.67 -4.52
C ALA A 32 -2.49 4.28 -5.25
N LYS A 33 -1.81 3.24 -4.77
CA LYS A 33 -0.58 2.72 -5.39
C LYS A 33 -0.49 1.21 -5.25
N GLU A 34 0.08 0.57 -6.27
CA GLU A 34 0.40 -0.86 -6.27
C GLU A 34 1.92 -1.04 -6.29
N PHE A 35 2.40 -1.98 -5.48
CA PHE A 35 3.79 -2.40 -5.37
C PHE A 35 3.87 -3.88 -5.74
N LYS A 36 4.97 -4.30 -6.38
CA LYS A 36 5.19 -5.69 -6.74
C LYS A 36 6.67 -6.05 -6.65
N ASN A 37 7.00 -7.10 -5.91
CA ASN A 37 8.38 -7.58 -5.76
C ASN A 37 8.39 -9.10 -5.52
N THR A 38 9.47 -9.79 -5.87
CA THR A 38 9.66 -11.21 -5.53
C THR A 38 10.21 -11.42 -4.12
N VAL A 39 10.75 -10.36 -3.50
CA VAL A 39 11.22 -10.32 -2.12
C VAL A 39 10.22 -9.50 -1.30
N PHE A 40 9.72 -10.07 -0.20
CA PHE A 40 8.63 -9.45 0.56
C PHE A 40 9.10 -8.23 1.34
N GLU A 41 10.29 -8.31 1.92
CA GLU A 41 10.90 -7.25 2.72
C GLU A 41 11.18 -6.00 1.88
N ASP A 42 11.61 -6.19 0.63
CA ASP A 42 11.83 -5.08 -0.31
C ASP A 42 10.51 -4.41 -0.68
N LEU A 43 9.46 -5.18 -0.95
CA LEU A 43 8.10 -4.67 -1.18
C LEU A 43 7.61 -3.80 0.00
N LEU A 44 7.77 -4.31 1.23
CA LEU A 44 7.35 -3.59 2.43
C LEU A 44 8.15 -2.31 2.62
N THR A 45 9.44 -2.34 2.32
CA THR A 45 10.32 -1.16 2.41
C THR A 45 9.89 -0.08 1.42
N GLU A 46 9.68 -0.44 0.15
CA GLU A 46 9.21 0.49 -0.88
C GLU A 46 7.82 1.08 -0.55
N MET A 47 6.91 0.22 -0.08
CA MET A 47 5.57 0.61 0.34
C MET A 47 5.63 1.59 1.51
N LEU A 48 6.43 1.29 2.54
CA LEU A 48 6.55 2.13 3.72
C LEU A 48 7.12 3.51 3.39
N ILE A 49 8.19 3.58 2.59
CA ILE A 49 8.78 4.85 2.15
C ILE A 49 7.73 5.70 1.43
N THR A 50 7.01 5.08 0.48
CA THR A 50 5.95 5.80 -0.26
C THR A 50 4.84 6.28 0.67
N LEU A 51 4.38 5.45 1.61
CA LEU A 51 3.33 5.84 2.54
C LEU A 51 3.78 6.97 3.47
N GLN A 52 5.03 6.95 3.93
CA GLN A 52 5.61 8.04 4.71
C GLN A 52 5.59 9.34 3.90
N GLU A 53 5.99 9.33 2.63
CA GLU A 53 5.91 10.51 1.76
C GLU A 53 4.47 11.00 1.54
N GLN A 54 3.50 10.08 1.44
CA GLN A 54 2.09 10.42 1.19
C GLN A 54 1.32 10.89 2.42
N LEU A 55 1.75 10.47 3.62
CA LEU A 55 1.08 10.75 4.89
C LEU A 55 1.82 11.80 5.72
N THR A 56 2.97 12.28 5.26
CA THR A 56 3.62 13.47 5.83
C THR A 56 2.88 14.69 5.28
N ASP A 57 2.31 15.50 6.17
CA ASP A 57 1.64 16.78 5.86
C ASP A 57 2.43 17.67 4.87
#